data_AF-A0A4R4Z6P5-F1
#
_entry.id   AF-A0A4R4Z6P5-F1
#
_cell.length_a   1.000
_cell.length_b   1.000
_cell.length_c   1.000
_cell.angle_alpha   90.00
_cell.angle_beta   90.00
_cell.angle_gamma   90.00
#
_symmetry.space_group_name_H-M   'P 1'
#
loop_
_entity.id
_entity.type
_entity.pdbx_description
1 polymer ?
#
loop_
_entity_poly.entity_id
_entity_poly.type
_entity_poly.pdbx_seq_one_letter_code
_entity_poly.pdbx_strand_id
1 'polypeptide(L)'
;MALSITEPLLGQVSAETASSLLRTFSVRLSTELALPGQEHYPPGAVDYNATFSLTWYSFTTDDPSDIHLLEAIADHGKDADDGIEFTVGHAHLVKVDLGQHGLFDALDARDADLEYLAALLFTERPNGEYEIESELEGFNSDALLVNSAEVDPLWRGHKLGLLGTGTAIKEIGRGCGLVALDAMQPGTRGAPARRASHQRLTSYWSQLGFKPWRERVLILDLALRTFDDHLTNLVSNAGLR
;
A
#
# COMPACT_ATOMS: atom_id res chain seq x y z
N MET A 1 -23.12 -5.52 23.02
CA MET A 1 -23.94 -4.69 22.11
C MET A 1 -23.39 -4.93 20.71
N ALA A 2 -24.18 -5.46 19.77
CA ALA A 2 -23.68 -5.75 18.43
C ALA A 2 -23.51 -4.41 17.68
N LEU A 3 -22.26 -3.99 17.44
CA LEU A 3 -21.96 -2.83 16.61
C LEU A 3 -22.48 -3.10 15.19
N SER A 4 -23.43 -2.30 14.72
CA SER A 4 -23.80 -2.29 13.30
C SER A 4 -22.66 -1.62 12.53
N ILE A 5 -21.78 -2.43 11.95
CA ILE A 5 -20.62 -1.98 11.16
C ILE A 5 -21.09 -1.52 9.76
N THR A 6 -21.96 -0.51 9.72
CA THR A 6 -22.43 0.08 8.45
C THR A 6 -21.66 1.34 8.07
N GLU A 7 -21.00 1.99 9.03
CA GLU A 7 -20.22 3.22 8.81
C GLU A 7 -18.76 3.06 9.28
N PRO A 8 -17.78 3.73 8.65
CA PRO A 8 -16.39 3.74 9.13
C PRO A 8 -16.29 4.34 10.54
N LEU A 9 -15.44 3.76 11.39
CA LEU A 9 -15.27 4.13 12.78
C LEU A 9 -14.87 5.59 12.98
N LEU A 10 -13.92 6.08 12.19
CA LEU A 10 -13.46 7.48 12.27
C LEU A 10 -14.56 8.49 11.86
N GLY A 11 -15.64 8.04 11.22
CA GLY A 11 -16.83 8.86 10.97
C GLY A 11 -17.88 8.80 12.09
N GLN A 12 -17.71 7.89 13.05
CA GLN A 12 -18.62 7.69 14.19
C GLN A 12 -18.12 8.34 15.48
N VAL A 13 -16.82 8.69 15.54
CA VAL A 13 -16.23 9.43 16.68
C VAL A 13 -16.18 10.93 16.40
N SER A 14 -15.96 11.75 17.43
CA SER A 14 -15.74 13.18 17.24
C SER A 14 -14.51 13.46 16.36
N ALA A 15 -14.51 14.62 15.69
CA ALA A 15 -13.40 15.02 14.81
C ALA A 15 -12.07 15.18 15.58
N GLU A 16 -12.13 15.54 16.86
CA GLU A 16 -10.96 15.64 17.75
C GLU A 16 -10.38 14.26 18.04
N THR A 17 -11.22 13.30 18.42
CA THR A 17 -10.82 11.91 18.63
C THR A 17 -10.25 11.29 17.35
N ALA A 18 -10.91 11.49 16.21
CA ALA A 18 -10.42 11.01 14.92
C ALA A 18 -9.04 11.61 14.60
N SER A 19 -8.85 12.91 14.82
CA SER A 19 -7.56 13.57 14.61
C SER A 19 -6.49 13.04 15.56
N SER A 20 -6.81 12.82 16.82
CA SER A 20 -5.88 12.27 17.81
C SER A 20 -5.46 10.84 17.45
N LEU A 21 -6.41 9.99 17.04
CA LEU A 21 -6.10 8.64 16.57
C LEU A 21 -5.20 8.69 15.34
N LEU A 22 -5.56 9.49 14.33
CA LEU A 22 -4.77 9.59 13.11
C LEU A 22 -3.30 9.92 13.41
N ARG A 23 -3.01 10.83 14.35
CA ARG A 23 -1.63 11.19 14.75
C ARG A 23 -0.77 10.02 15.24
N THR A 24 -1.39 8.93 15.66
CA THR A 24 -0.70 7.71 16.12
C THR A 24 -0.47 6.69 15.01
N PHE A 25 -0.86 7.03 13.76
CA PHE A 25 -0.67 6.18 12.62
C PHE A 25 0.78 5.79 12.44
N SER A 26 1.03 4.49 12.35
CA SER A 26 2.34 3.93 12.12
C SER A 26 2.29 2.82 11.08
N VAL A 27 3.44 2.62 10.42
CA VAL A 27 3.65 1.55 9.46
C VAL A 27 4.79 0.69 9.95
N ARG A 28 4.51 -0.60 10.17
CA ARG A 28 5.50 -1.60 10.51
C ARG A 28 5.82 -2.43 9.28
N LEU A 29 7.10 -2.48 8.91
CA LEU A 29 7.57 -3.30 7.81
C LEU A 29 8.16 -4.60 8.36
N SER A 30 7.76 -5.73 7.78
CA SER A 30 8.44 -7.00 7.92
C SER A 30 8.85 -7.50 6.54
N THR A 31 9.94 -8.24 6.50
CA THR A 31 10.40 -8.94 5.30
C THR A 31 10.41 -10.42 5.58
N GLU A 32 9.93 -11.21 4.62
CA GLU A 32 10.16 -12.65 4.64
C GLU A 32 11.52 -12.90 3.99
N LEU A 33 12.58 -12.82 4.80
CA LEU A 33 13.90 -13.26 4.35
C LEU A 33 13.86 -14.78 4.17
N ALA A 34 14.00 -15.24 2.92
CA ALA A 34 14.21 -16.64 2.64
C ALA A 34 15.44 -17.14 3.42
N LEU A 35 15.24 -18.13 4.30
CA LEU A 35 16.34 -18.74 5.03
C LEU A 35 17.31 -19.41 4.03
N PRO A 36 18.64 -19.36 4.27
CA PRO A 36 19.60 -20.07 3.44
C PRO A 36 19.24 -21.56 3.36
N GLY A 37 18.98 -22.08 2.16
CA GLY A 37 18.63 -23.49 1.91
C GLY A 37 17.17 -23.75 1.53
N GLN A 38 16.31 -22.72 1.47
CA GLN A 38 14.99 -22.82 0.83
C GLN A 38 15.15 -22.63 -0.69
N GLU A 39 15.29 -23.71 -1.45
CA GLU A 39 15.46 -23.74 -2.93
C GLU A 39 14.23 -23.23 -3.73
N HIS A 40 13.32 -22.46 -3.14
CA HIS A 40 12.07 -22.05 -3.79
C HIS A 40 11.78 -20.55 -3.80
N TYR A 41 12.70 -19.71 -3.30
CA TYR A 41 12.62 -18.28 -3.59
C TYR A 41 13.42 -17.98 -4.86
N PRO A 42 12.76 -17.66 -5.97
CA PRO A 42 13.47 -17.38 -7.21
C PRO A 42 14.36 -16.13 -7.03
N PRO A 43 15.56 -16.11 -7.63
CA PRO A 43 16.51 -15.03 -7.46
C PRO A 43 15.91 -13.70 -7.92
N GLY A 44 16.28 -12.61 -7.24
CA GLY A 44 15.94 -11.25 -7.66
C GLY A 44 14.55 -10.75 -7.27
N ALA A 45 13.85 -11.40 -6.34
CA ALA A 45 12.59 -10.88 -5.79
C ALA A 45 12.50 -11.08 -4.27
N VAL A 46 12.15 -10.02 -3.54
CA VAL A 46 12.05 -9.98 -2.07
C VAL A 46 10.70 -9.42 -1.66
N ASP A 47 9.98 -10.18 -0.85
CA ASP A 47 8.65 -9.86 -0.36
C ASP A 47 8.72 -9.04 0.95
N TYR A 48 7.89 -7.99 1.00
CA TYR A 48 7.73 -7.07 2.12
C TYR A 48 6.26 -6.95 2.49
N ASN A 49 5.97 -7.16 3.77
CA ASN A 49 4.66 -6.97 4.35
C ASN A 49 4.66 -5.68 5.18
N ALA A 50 3.80 -4.74 4.81
CA ALA A 50 3.55 -3.52 5.57
C ALA A 50 2.27 -3.71 6.37
N THR A 51 2.33 -3.52 7.69
CA THR A 51 1.16 -3.46 8.58
C THR A 51 0.91 -2.02 8.97
N PHE A 52 -0.33 -1.58 8.82
CA PHE A 52 -0.77 -0.24 9.19
C PHE A 52 -1.45 -0.33 10.56
N SER A 53 -1.05 0.53 11.49
CA SER A 53 -1.58 0.54 12.84
C SER A 53 -1.99 1.94 13.28
N LEU A 54 -3.00 2.02 14.14
CA LEU A 54 -3.32 3.19 14.97
C LEU A 54 -3.16 2.78 16.43
N THR A 55 -2.74 3.69 17.29
CA THR A 55 -2.66 3.45 18.73
C THR A 55 -3.61 4.37 19.46
N TRP A 56 -4.53 3.79 20.20
CA TRP A 56 -5.40 4.53 21.10
C TRP A 56 -4.79 4.60 22.48
N TYR A 57 -4.80 5.79 23.09
CA TYR A 57 -4.45 5.96 24.50
C TYR A 57 -5.70 6.40 25.24
N SER A 58 -5.89 5.96 26.48
CA SER A 58 -7.10 6.27 27.26
C SER A 58 -7.32 7.77 27.48
N PHE A 59 -6.29 8.59 27.31
CA PHE A 59 -6.34 10.06 27.39
C PHE A 59 -6.52 10.77 26.04
N THR A 60 -6.69 10.06 24.92
CA THR A 60 -6.83 10.71 23.60
C THR A 60 -8.18 11.38 23.38
N THR A 61 -9.15 11.17 24.27
CA THR A 61 -10.47 11.79 24.17
C THR A 61 -11.09 12.00 25.54
N ASP A 62 -11.72 13.16 25.71
CA ASP A 62 -12.52 13.49 26.90
C ASP A 62 -14.03 13.31 26.63
N ASP A 63 -14.43 12.91 25.41
CA ASP A 63 -15.84 12.65 25.05
C ASP A 63 -16.27 11.26 25.53
N PRO A 64 -17.21 11.16 26.51
CA PRO A 64 -17.64 9.87 27.05
C PRO A 64 -18.24 8.92 26.01
N SER A 65 -18.83 9.45 24.93
CA SER A 65 -19.43 8.63 23.88
C SER A 65 -18.37 7.97 22.98
N ASP A 66 -17.29 8.70 22.70
CA ASP A 66 -16.14 8.18 21.95
C ASP A 66 -15.39 7.12 22.77
N ILE A 67 -15.22 7.35 24.08
CA ILE A 67 -14.57 6.39 24.99
C ILE A 67 -15.26 5.03 24.91
N HIS A 68 -16.59 4.98 25.07
CA HIS A 68 -17.32 3.70 25.03
C HIS A 68 -17.21 2.96 23.70
N LEU A 69 -17.18 3.69 22.59
CA LEU A 69 -17.02 3.10 21.26
C LEU A 69 -15.61 2.54 21.07
N LEU A 70 -14.58 3.28 21.53
CA LEU A 70 -13.18 2.85 21.44
C LEU A 70 -12.88 1.71 22.40
N GLU A 71 -13.42 1.71 23.61
CA GLU A 71 -13.35 0.58 24.55
C GLU A 71 -13.98 -0.70 23.97
N ALA A 72 -15.11 -0.58 23.28
CA ALA A 72 -15.74 -1.73 22.65
C ALA A 72 -14.89 -2.36 21.52
N ILE A 73 -13.98 -1.58 20.92
CA ILE A 73 -13.10 -2.03 19.84
C ILE A 73 -11.72 -2.39 20.37
N ALA A 74 -11.31 -1.79 21.49
CA ALA A 74 -10.10 -2.08 22.26
C ALA A 74 -9.99 -3.56 22.63
N ASP A 75 -11.11 -4.24 22.89
CA ASP A 75 -11.17 -5.69 23.10
C ASP A 75 -10.61 -6.51 21.92
N HIS A 76 -10.50 -5.90 20.74
CA HIS A 76 -9.92 -6.50 19.52
C HIS A 76 -8.52 -5.95 19.18
N GLY A 77 -8.01 -4.97 19.95
CA GLY A 77 -6.67 -4.43 19.80
C GLY A 77 -5.62 -5.26 20.53
N LYS A 78 -4.35 -4.87 20.37
CA LYS A 78 -3.21 -5.46 21.09
C LYS A 78 -2.71 -4.46 22.13
N ASP A 79 -2.41 -4.96 23.33
CA ASP A 79 -1.75 -4.15 24.35
C ASP A 79 -0.38 -3.66 23.83
N ALA A 80 -0.19 -2.35 23.87
CA ALA A 80 1.08 -1.66 23.68
C ALA A 80 1.47 -0.97 25.00
N ASP A 81 2.73 -0.53 25.13
CA ASP A 81 3.32 -0.08 26.41
C ASP A 81 2.43 0.91 27.20
N ASP A 82 1.74 1.84 26.51
CA ASP A 82 0.85 2.85 27.13
C ASP A 82 -0.54 2.95 26.46
N GLY A 83 -0.88 2.04 25.55
CA GLY A 83 -2.10 2.15 24.74
C GLY A 83 -2.52 0.86 24.06
N ILE A 84 -3.50 0.95 23.16
CA ILE A 84 -4.06 -0.20 22.45
C ILE A 84 -3.82 -0.01 20.95
N GLU A 85 -3.03 -0.91 20.36
CA GLU A 85 -2.71 -0.92 18.95
C GLU A 85 -3.81 -1.64 18.16
N PHE A 86 -4.39 -0.94 17.20
CA PHE A 86 -5.31 -1.48 16.21
C PHE A 86 -4.58 -1.67 14.90
N THR A 87 -4.56 -2.91 14.39
CA THR A 87 -4.26 -3.12 12.97
C THR A 87 -5.44 -2.57 12.15
N VAL A 88 -5.14 -1.70 11.20
CA VAL A 88 -6.15 -1.03 10.36
C VAL A 88 -6.03 -1.38 8.88
N GLY A 89 -4.96 -2.08 8.49
CA GLY A 89 -4.75 -2.50 7.12
C GLY A 89 -3.36 -3.08 6.89
N HIS A 90 -3.14 -3.54 5.66
CA HIS A 90 -1.90 -4.16 5.22
C HIS A 90 -1.57 -3.79 3.77
N ALA A 91 -0.31 -3.91 3.40
CA ALA A 91 0.10 -3.98 2.01
C ALA A 91 1.19 -5.03 1.81
N HIS A 92 1.16 -5.68 0.65
CA HIS A 92 2.18 -6.61 0.20
C HIS A 92 2.93 -5.98 -0.98
N LEU A 93 4.25 -5.82 -0.82
CA LEU A 93 5.13 -5.24 -1.83
C LEU A 93 6.25 -6.22 -2.17
N VAL A 94 6.61 -6.31 -3.45
CA VAL A 94 7.69 -7.17 -3.93
C VAL A 94 8.75 -6.30 -4.57
N LYS A 95 9.94 -6.23 -3.97
CA LYS A 95 11.09 -5.59 -4.60
C LYS A 95 11.74 -6.57 -5.56
N VAL A 96 11.95 -6.16 -6.80
CA VAL A 96 12.49 -7.00 -7.86
C VAL A 96 13.70 -6.38 -8.53
N ASP A 97 14.67 -7.21 -8.93
CA ASP A 97 15.80 -6.82 -9.79
C ASP A 97 15.48 -7.21 -11.24
N LEU A 98 15.08 -6.23 -12.04
CA LEU A 98 14.68 -6.37 -13.44
C LEU A 98 15.80 -6.98 -14.32
N GLY A 99 17.07 -6.89 -13.91
CA GLY A 99 18.19 -7.51 -14.63
C GLY A 99 18.34 -9.02 -14.37
N GLN A 100 17.60 -9.56 -13.40
CA GLN A 100 17.74 -10.96 -13.00
C GLN A 100 17.05 -11.91 -13.97
N HIS A 101 17.81 -12.85 -14.53
CA HIS A 101 17.26 -13.93 -15.34
C HIS A 101 16.28 -14.81 -14.54
N GLY A 102 15.16 -15.16 -15.16
CA GLY A 102 14.10 -15.98 -14.58
C GLY A 102 13.09 -15.21 -13.72
N LEU A 103 13.18 -13.87 -13.65
CA LEU A 103 12.26 -13.06 -12.86
C LEU A 103 10.79 -13.14 -13.32
N PHE A 104 10.53 -13.37 -14.60
CA PHE A 104 9.16 -13.61 -15.06
C PHE A 104 8.57 -14.88 -14.42
N ASP A 105 9.25 -16.03 -14.59
CA ASP A 105 8.85 -17.32 -14.00
C ASP A 105 8.75 -17.22 -12.47
N ALA A 106 9.62 -16.40 -11.88
CA ALA A 106 9.66 -16.12 -10.46
C ALA A 106 8.38 -15.46 -9.94
N LEU A 107 7.83 -14.51 -10.70
CA LEU A 107 6.63 -13.77 -10.33
C LEU A 107 5.38 -14.58 -10.66
N ASP A 108 5.38 -15.29 -11.78
CA ASP A 108 4.32 -16.23 -12.17
C ASP A 108 4.08 -17.32 -11.11
N ALA A 109 5.15 -17.92 -10.59
CA ALA A 109 5.05 -18.93 -9.55
C ALA A 109 4.50 -18.42 -8.21
N ARG A 110 4.51 -17.10 -7.96
CA ARG A 110 4.06 -16.50 -6.70
C ARG A 110 2.57 -16.18 -6.72
N ASP A 111 2.15 -15.40 -7.72
CA ASP A 111 0.81 -14.80 -7.75
C ASP A 111 0.44 -14.43 -9.20
N ALA A 112 -0.79 -14.73 -9.61
CA ALA A 112 -1.29 -14.42 -10.94
C ALA A 112 -1.38 -12.90 -11.21
N ASP A 113 -1.57 -12.07 -10.17
CA ASP A 113 -1.56 -10.61 -10.32
C ASP A 113 -0.12 -10.10 -10.54
N LEU A 114 0.88 -10.75 -9.96
CA LEU A 114 2.29 -10.48 -10.21
C LEU A 114 2.74 -10.95 -11.60
N GLU A 115 2.24 -12.11 -12.08
CA GLU A 115 2.43 -12.58 -13.46
C GLU A 115 2.01 -11.50 -14.47
N TYR A 116 0.83 -10.90 -14.25
CA TYR A 116 0.31 -9.87 -15.13
C TYR A 116 1.17 -8.60 -15.14
N LEU A 117 1.64 -8.16 -13.96
CA LEU A 117 2.57 -7.03 -13.87
C LEU A 117 3.89 -7.34 -14.58
N ALA A 118 4.43 -8.55 -14.38
CA ALA A 118 5.66 -9.01 -15.01
C ALA A 118 5.53 -8.99 -16.53
N ALA A 119 4.46 -9.57 -17.08
CA ALA A 119 4.23 -9.62 -18.53
C ALA A 119 4.28 -8.24 -19.20
N LEU A 120 3.80 -7.20 -18.50
CA LEU A 120 3.80 -5.84 -19.03
C LEU A 120 5.12 -5.11 -18.83
N LEU A 121 5.75 -5.24 -17.66
CA LEU A 121 6.99 -4.53 -17.34
C LEU A 121 8.20 -5.09 -18.11
N PHE A 122 8.23 -6.40 -18.36
CA PHE A 122 9.33 -7.09 -19.06
C PHE A 122 9.14 -7.17 -20.57
N THR A 123 8.28 -6.33 -21.15
CA THR A 123 8.19 -6.24 -22.62
C THR A 123 9.44 -5.55 -23.17
N GLU A 124 10.34 -6.35 -23.75
CA GLU A 124 11.58 -5.88 -24.38
C GLU A 124 11.31 -5.33 -25.80
N ARG A 125 12.02 -4.26 -26.13
CA ARG A 125 12.13 -3.75 -27.50
C ARG A 125 13.19 -4.53 -28.28
N PRO A 126 13.20 -4.43 -29.63
CA PRO A 126 14.24 -5.05 -30.46
C PRO A 126 15.69 -4.63 -30.14
N ASN A 127 15.88 -3.50 -29.45
CA ASN A 127 17.20 -3.02 -29.00
C ASN A 127 17.62 -3.59 -27.63
N GLY A 128 16.78 -4.42 -26.99
CA GLY A 128 17.06 -5.05 -25.69
C GLY A 128 16.72 -4.19 -24.47
N GLU A 129 16.17 -2.98 -24.66
CA GLU A 129 15.67 -2.14 -23.56
C GLU A 129 14.22 -2.52 -23.23
N TYR A 130 13.82 -2.41 -21.96
CA TYR A 130 12.41 -2.57 -21.60
C TYR A 130 11.60 -1.35 -22.05
N GLU A 131 10.38 -1.57 -22.55
CA GLU A 131 9.52 -0.48 -23.01
C GLU A 131 9.20 0.56 -21.94
N ILE A 132 9.21 0.14 -20.67
CA ILE A 132 8.97 1.01 -19.51
C ILE A 132 10.10 2.04 -19.30
N GLU A 133 11.32 1.75 -19.74
CA GLU A 133 12.48 2.62 -19.50
C GLU A 133 12.29 4.01 -20.12
N SER A 134 11.60 4.09 -21.26
CA SER A 134 11.35 5.39 -21.91
C SER A 134 10.32 6.28 -21.21
N GLU A 135 9.61 5.75 -20.22
CA GLU A 135 8.62 6.51 -19.44
C GLU A 135 9.19 7.12 -18.17
N LEU A 136 10.43 6.78 -17.82
CA LEU A 136 11.06 7.12 -16.56
C LEU A 136 12.19 8.12 -16.79
N GLU A 137 12.31 9.13 -15.91
CA GLU A 137 13.43 10.08 -15.94
C GLU A 137 14.74 9.44 -15.47
N GLY A 138 14.64 8.37 -14.67
CA GLY A 138 15.76 7.52 -14.28
C GLY A 138 15.34 6.06 -14.26
N PHE A 139 16.15 5.20 -14.88
CA PHE A 139 15.97 3.75 -14.77
C PHE A 139 17.05 3.17 -13.88
N ASN A 140 16.62 2.41 -12.87
CA ASN A 140 17.50 1.54 -12.10
C ASN A 140 17.06 0.09 -12.33
N SER A 141 17.97 -0.86 -12.14
CA SER A 141 17.66 -2.28 -12.29
C SER A 141 16.58 -2.72 -11.31
N ASP A 142 16.39 -2.04 -10.19
CA ASP A 142 15.37 -2.41 -9.21
C ASP A 142 14.01 -1.75 -9.48
N ALA A 143 12.94 -2.51 -9.31
CA ALA A 143 11.56 -2.02 -9.26
C ALA A 143 10.84 -2.50 -7.99
N LEU A 144 9.76 -1.81 -7.62
CA LEU A 144 8.88 -2.22 -6.53
C LEU A 144 7.47 -2.49 -7.08
N LEU A 145 6.95 -3.69 -6.85
CA LEU A 145 5.60 -4.07 -7.25
C LEU A 145 4.69 -4.00 -6.02
N VAL A 146 3.61 -3.22 -6.07
CA VAL A 146 2.58 -3.28 -5.03
C VAL A 146 1.60 -4.39 -5.43
N ASN A 147 1.75 -5.57 -4.83
CA ASN A 147 0.90 -6.72 -5.11
C ASN A 147 -0.50 -6.49 -4.55
N SER A 148 -0.59 -6.06 -3.28
CA SER A 148 -1.88 -5.76 -2.65
C SER A 148 -1.78 -4.64 -1.63
N ALA A 149 -2.90 -3.94 -1.41
CA ALA A 149 -3.07 -2.99 -0.33
C ALA A 149 -4.53 -2.98 0.11
N GLU A 150 -4.77 -3.24 1.39
CA GLU A 150 -6.11 -3.30 1.97
C GLU A 150 -6.18 -2.49 3.26
N VAL A 151 -7.31 -1.83 3.46
CA VAL A 151 -7.69 -1.19 4.71
C VAL A 151 -8.95 -1.90 5.20
N ASP A 152 -8.97 -2.24 6.48
CA ASP A 152 -10.10 -2.89 7.10
C ASP A 152 -11.36 -2.04 6.95
N PRO A 153 -12.55 -2.62 6.68
CA PRO A 153 -13.77 -1.88 6.41
C PRO A 153 -14.11 -0.79 7.42
N LEU A 154 -13.84 -1.06 8.70
CA LEU A 154 -14.01 -0.11 9.81
C LEU A 154 -13.18 1.17 9.67
N TRP A 155 -12.05 1.12 8.96
CA TRP A 155 -11.07 2.21 8.91
C TRP A 155 -11.00 2.90 7.54
N ARG A 156 -11.86 2.51 6.59
CA ARG A 156 -11.90 3.08 5.24
C ARG A 156 -12.34 4.55 5.24
N GLY A 157 -12.11 5.23 4.11
CA GLY A 157 -12.52 6.63 3.90
C GLY A 157 -11.51 7.69 4.34
N HIS A 158 -10.46 7.31 5.09
CA HIS A 158 -9.49 8.25 5.68
C HIS A 158 -8.11 8.19 5.03
N LYS A 159 -8.03 7.67 3.80
CA LYS A 159 -6.78 7.54 3.01
C LYS A 159 -5.64 6.77 3.70
N LEU A 160 -5.95 5.97 4.72
CA LEU A 160 -4.96 5.16 5.45
C LEU A 160 -4.19 4.22 4.53
N GLY A 161 -4.81 3.69 3.48
CA GLY A 161 -4.12 2.88 2.48
C GLY A 161 -3.08 3.68 1.68
N LEU A 162 -3.37 4.92 1.29
CA LEU A 162 -2.36 5.78 0.62
C LEU A 162 -1.24 6.15 1.57
N LEU A 163 -1.56 6.52 2.81
CA LEU A 163 -0.55 6.87 3.82
C LEU A 163 0.34 5.67 4.13
N GLY A 164 -0.28 4.52 4.37
CA GLY A 164 0.40 3.26 4.70
C GLY A 164 1.29 2.78 3.57
N THR A 165 0.73 2.59 2.37
CA THR A 165 1.47 2.13 1.20
C THR A 165 2.51 3.16 0.75
N GLY A 166 2.19 4.46 0.78
CA GLY A 166 3.15 5.51 0.45
C GLY A 166 4.35 5.53 1.42
N THR A 167 4.10 5.39 2.72
CA THR A 167 5.19 5.29 3.71
C THR A 167 6.03 4.04 3.48
N ALA A 168 5.40 2.90 3.18
CA ALA A 168 6.11 1.66 2.86
C ALA A 168 6.98 1.82 1.59
N ILE A 169 6.44 2.44 0.53
CA ILE A 169 7.18 2.75 -0.70
C ILE A 169 8.38 3.65 -0.40
N LYS A 170 8.21 4.69 0.42
CA LYS A 170 9.32 5.61 0.76
C LYS A 170 10.49 4.91 1.44
N GLU A 171 10.20 3.92 2.28
CA GLU A 171 11.25 3.17 2.99
C GLU A 171 11.87 2.07 2.12
N ILE A 172 11.04 1.27 1.42
CA ILE A 172 11.49 0.09 0.66
C ILE A 172 11.99 0.46 -0.74
N GLY A 173 11.39 1.47 -1.36
CA GLY A 173 11.67 1.92 -2.73
C GLY A 173 13.04 2.58 -2.90
N ARG A 174 13.83 2.71 -1.83
CA ARG A 174 15.21 3.21 -1.95
C ARG A 174 16.02 2.31 -2.89
N GLY A 175 16.59 2.93 -3.91
CA GLY A 175 17.32 2.23 -4.97
C GLY A 175 16.42 1.67 -6.08
N CYS A 176 15.10 1.72 -5.98
CA CYS A 176 14.22 1.38 -7.10
C CYS A 176 14.09 2.56 -8.06
N GLY A 177 14.00 2.29 -9.37
CA GLY A 177 13.69 3.31 -10.38
C GLY A 177 12.18 3.59 -10.47
N LEU A 178 11.35 2.58 -10.22
CA LEU A 178 9.90 2.68 -10.36
C LEU A 178 9.14 1.88 -9.30
N VAL A 179 7.87 2.25 -9.12
CA VAL A 179 6.85 1.43 -8.47
C VAL A 179 5.73 1.13 -9.47
N ALA A 180 5.24 -0.10 -9.51
CA ALA A 180 4.12 -0.50 -10.37
C ALA A 180 3.02 -1.21 -9.58
N LEU A 181 1.77 -1.06 -10.02
CA LEU A 181 0.62 -1.75 -9.44
C LEU A 181 -0.50 -1.97 -10.47
N ASP A 182 -1.31 -3.00 -10.27
CA ASP A 182 -2.58 -3.18 -10.99
C ASP A 182 -3.69 -2.42 -10.25
N ALA A 183 -4.27 -1.41 -10.91
CA ALA A 183 -5.37 -0.64 -10.38
C ALA A 183 -6.72 -1.33 -10.62
N MET A 184 -6.88 -2.57 -10.19
CA MET A 184 -8.14 -3.31 -10.29
C MET A 184 -8.55 -3.91 -8.95
N GLN A 185 -9.78 -3.63 -8.50
CA GLN A 185 -10.31 -4.27 -7.30
C GLN A 185 -10.45 -5.79 -7.53
N PRO A 186 -9.90 -6.64 -6.64
CA PRO A 186 -9.99 -8.09 -6.75
C PRO A 186 -11.44 -8.57 -6.89
N GLY A 187 -11.64 -9.63 -7.69
CA GLY A 187 -12.95 -10.26 -7.88
C GLY A 187 -13.97 -9.44 -8.70
N THR A 188 -13.60 -8.27 -9.24
CA THR A 188 -14.50 -7.46 -10.06
C THR A 188 -14.80 -8.14 -11.40
N ARG A 189 -16.08 -8.45 -11.66
CA ARG A 189 -16.53 -9.14 -12.88
C ARG A 189 -17.37 -8.22 -13.77
N GLY A 190 -17.26 -8.42 -15.08
CA GLY A 190 -18.00 -7.67 -16.10
C GLY A 190 -17.35 -6.33 -16.48
N ALA A 191 -17.43 -5.99 -17.77
CA ALA A 191 -16.73 -4.83 -18.32
C ALA A 191 -17.09 -3.48 -17.66
N PRO A 192 -18.36 -3.16 -17.37
CA PRO A 192 -18.70 -1.88 -16.72
C PRO A 192 -18.14 -1.75 -15.31
N ALA A 193 -18.24 -2.81 -14.50
CA ALA A 193 -17.74 -2.81 -13.12
C ALA A 193 -16.21 -2.73 -13.09
N ARG A 194 -15.52 -3.46 -13.99
CA ARG A 194 -14.06 -3.37 -14.14
C ARG A 194 -13.61 -1.96 -14.52
N ARG A 195 -14.31 -1.30 -15.45
CA ARG A 195 -13.99 0.09 -15.83
C ARG A 195 -14.17 1.06 -14.65
N ALA A 196 -15.28 0.95 -13.92
CA ALA A 196 -15.55 1.79 -12.76
C ALA A 196 -14.56 1.52 -11.61
N SER A 197 -14.13 0.27 -11.43
CA SER A 197 -13.09 -0.11 -10.49
C SER A 197 -11.76 0.54 -10.84
N HIS A 198 -11.31 0.35 -12.09
CA HIS A 198 -10.08 0.95 -12.59
C HIS A 198 -10.07 2.47 -12.42
N GLN A 199 -11.10 3.16 -12.90
CA GLN A 199 -11.18 4.63 -12.79
C GLN A 199 -11.10 5.14 -11.34
N ARG A 200 -11.76 4.45 -10.40
CA ARG A 200 -11.72 4.80 -8.98
C ARG A 200 -10.32 4.61 -8.40
N LEU A 201 -9.69 3.46 -8.67
CA LEU A 201 -8.35 3.17 -8.17
C LEU A 201 -7.29 4.05 -8.83
N THR A 202 -7.38 4.38 -10.13
CA THR A 202 -6.52 5.39 -10.76
C THR A 202 -6.64 6.76 -10.08
N SER A 203 -7.87 7.21 -9.81
CA SER A 203 -8.09 8.48 -9.11
C SER A 203 -7.58 8.45 -7.67
N TYR A 204 -7.63 7.28 -7.03
CA TYR A 204 -7.11 7.08 -5.68
C TYR A 204 -5.58 7.14 -5.65
N TRP A 205 -4.91 6.32 -6.46
CA TRP A 205 -3.45 6.20 -6.49
C TRP A 205 -2.74 7.42 -7.09
N SER A 206 -3.39 8.15 -8.00
CA SER A 206 -2.81 9.41 -8.53
C SER A 206 -2.57 10.48 -7.46
N GLN A 207 -3.21 10.38 -6.29
CA GLN A 207 -2.92 11.26 -5.15
C GLN A 207 -1.53 11.05 -4.56
N LEU A 208 -0.89 9.89 -4.79
CA LEU A 208 0.51 9.62 -4.49
C LEU A 208 1.45 9.91 -5.68
N GLY A 209 0.93 10.37 -6.82
CA GLY A 209 1.70 10.66 -8.03
C GLY A 209 1.77 9.51 -9.05
N PHE A 210 1.06 8.39 -8.83
CA PHE A 210 0.96 7.33 -9.82
C PHE A 210 0.28 7.83 -11.11
N LYS A 211 0.77 7.36 -12.25
CA LYS A 211 0.25 7.68 -13.58
C LYS A 211 -0.15 6.41 -14.33
N PRO A 212 -1.23 6.44 -15.14
CA PRO A 212 -1.52 5.35 -16.05
C PRO A 212 -0.41 5.17 -17.06
N TRP A 213 0.02 3.93 -17.28
CA TRP A 213 0.97 3.59 -18.33
C TRP A 213 0.31 2.72 -19.40
N ARG A 214 -0.17 1.54 -19.02
CA ARG A 214 -0.82 0.59 -19.93
C ARG A 214 -1.95 -0.17 -19.25
N GLU A 215 -3.02 -0.39 -20.01
CA GLU A 215 -4.17 -1.17 -19.58
C GLU A 215 -4.70 -0.75 -18.19
N ARG A 216 -4.40 -1.54 -17.15
CA ARG A 216 -4.76 -1.32 -15.75
C ARG A 216 -3.55 -1.03 -14.85
N VAL A 217 -2.36 -0.99 -15.41
CA VAL A 217 -1.11 -0.74 -14.66
C VAL A 217 -0.88 0.75 -14.49
N LEU A 218 -0.64 1.11 -13.25
CA LEU A 218 -0.14 2.44 -12.88
C LEU A 218 1.33 2.33 -12.50
N ILE A 219 2.09 3.36 -12.85
CA ILE A 219 3.49 3.48 -12.51
C ILE A 219 3.75 4.75 -11.71
N LEU A 220 4.75 4.70 -10.86
CA LEU A 220 5.30 5.83 -10.13
C LEU A 220 6.80 5.86 -10.39
N ASP A 221 7.28 6.97 -10.95
CA ASP A 221 8.70 7.22 -11.13
C ASP A 221 9.29 7.74 -9.82
N LEU A 222 10.25 7.01 -9.25
CA LEU A 222 10.90 7.34 -7.98
C LEU A 222 12.08 8.31 -8.14
N ALA A 223 12.54 8.57 -9.37
CA ALA A 223 13.52 9.63 -9.64
C ALA A 223 12.89 11.03 -9.49
N LEU A 224 11.56 11.13 -9.59
CA LEU A 224 10.83 12.37 -9.45
C LEU A 224 10.57 12.75 -7.99
N ARG A 225 10.77 14.03 -7.67
CA ARG A 225 10.39 14.60 -6.37
C ARG A 225 8.87 14.64 -6.13
N THR A 226 8.07 14.43 -7.16
CA THR A 226 6.61 14.50 -7.08
C THR A 226 6.06 13.51 -6.06
N PHE A 227 6.63 12.31 -5.96
CA PHE A 227 6.20 11.33 -4.96
C PHE A 227 6.37 11.85 -3.53
N ASP A 228 7.56 12.34 -3.19
CA ASP A 228 7.85 12.89 -1.85
C ASP A 228 6.95 14.07 -1.51
N ASP A 229 6.70 14.95 -2.48
CA ASP A 229 5.81 16.10 -2.30
C ASP A 229 4.35 15.64 -2.08
N HIS A 230 3.86 14.69 -2.87
CA HIS A 230 2.52 14.10 -2.72
C HIS A 230 2.34 13.41 -1.37
N LEU A 231 3.31 12.61 -0.94
CA LEU A 231 3.28 11.92 0.34
C LEU A 231 3.35 12.90 1.51
N THR A 232 4.23 13.92 1.44
CA THR A 232 4.33 14.97 2.46
C THR A 232 3.01 15.74 2.60
N ASN A 233 2.34 16.03 1.49
CA ASN A 233 1.03 16.66 1.49
C ASN A 233 -0.04 15.76 2.11
N LEU A 234 -0.03 14.44 1.85
CA LEU A 234 -0.96 13.50 2.47
C LEU A 234 -0.76 13.42 3.99
N VAL A 235 0.49 13.28 4.44
CA VAL A 235 0.88 13.24 5.86
C VAL A 235 0.43 14.53 6.57
N SER A 236 0.71 15.68 5.96
CA SER A 236 0.32 16.99 6.50
C SER A 236 -1.20 17.16 6.59
N ASN A 237 -1.94 16.73 5.56
CA ASN A 237 -3.41 16.82 5.53
C ASN A 237 -4.08 15.86 6.52
N ALA A 238 -3.44 14.74 6.83
CA ALA A 238 -3.89 13.80 7.86
C ALA A 238 -3.55 14.27 9.29
N GLY A 239 -2.83 15.39 9.44
CA GLY A 239 -2.41 15.91 10.75
C GLY A 239 -1.26 15.13 11.38
N LEU A 240 -0.58 14.28 10.63
CA LEU A 240 0.61 13.55 11.04
C LEU A 240 1.81 14.51 10.96
N ARG A 241 2.53 14.73 12.05
CA ARG A 241 3.76 15.54 12.09
C ARG A 241 4.82 14.86 12.92
#